data_AF-A0A3R9W3L3-F1
#
_entry.id   AF-A0A3R9W3L3-F1
#
_cell.length_a   1.000
_cell.length_b   1.000
_cell.length_c   1.000
_cell.angle_alpha   90.00
_cell.angle_beta   90.00
_cell.angle_gamma   90.00
#
_symmetry.space_group_name_H-M   'P 1'
#
loop_
_entity.id
_entity.type
_entity.pdbx_description
1 polymer ?
#
loop_
_entity_poly.entity_id
_entity_poly.type
_entity_poly.pdbx_seq_one_letter_code
_entity_poly.pdbx_strand_id
1 'polypeptide(L)'
;MSTRHGTKGAGKDKAKAKAPDPATESYLEGRAKALRHPAYAALEAEFCRSQDCRLCPRTGLVRIDSNGVLHAHPTRHAEPGAWAWAVAHGLLHLGFGHVPADKATDRTQPDAFDLAARCAVVGRFLRSSPVGTAPDTLPATFPGGDEEQLAARWRRDGLPAAYADCGTAGPEPDQVLRSWQHWHDPAPDWQTAFAAALTRSVSAAMDTAAGRDPDAPRKPWDLALNWFVSAYPLLGGIAAGLTVVADAELARARDISVAAVSARAGEIYVNPLRRFTDEQWRFVLAHEMLHAALRHGERCGARDPYLHNVAADYVVNGWLVEMGIGEMPEGLLFDPALAGLSVEEVYDRIATDLRRRRRLATLGGKGRGDILGEPLPHPHSRPYADLDEFYRRGLVQVGVRAAVRVGQRLPPVT
;
A
#
# COMPACT_ATOMS: atom_id res chain seq x y z
N MET A 1 -61.46 -57.27 11.15
CA MET A 1 -60.09 -56.94 10.69
C MET A 1 -59.80 -55.49 11.08
N SER A 2 -59.06 -55.23 12.15
CA SER A 2 -58.33 -53.96 12.33
C SER A 2 -57.34 -54.06 13.50
N THR A 3 -56.06 -54.08 13.11
CA THR A 3 -54.84 -53.52 13.75
C THR A 3 -54.54 -53.74 15.24
N ARG A 4 -53.54 -54.60 15.50
CA ARG A 4 -52.61 -54.45 16.63
C ARG A 4 -51.26 -53.89 16.15
N HIS A 5 -50.71 -53.01 16.98
CA HIS A 5 -49.47 -52.27 16.82
C HIS A 5 -48.24 -53.17 16.56
N GLY A 6 -47.42 -52.74 15.59
CA GLY A 6 -46.05 -53.21 15.42
C GLY A 6 -45.16 -52.01 15.12
N THR A 7 -44.51 -51.48 16.15
CA THR A 7 -43.45 -50.47 16.04
C THR A 7 -42.21 -51.08 15.39
N LYS A 8 -41.95 -50.76 14.12
CA LYS A 8 -40.66 -51.01 13.47
C LYS A 8 -39.80 -49.75 13.56
N GLY A 9 -38.62 -49.91 14.16
CA GLY A 9 -37.62 -48.87 14.30
C GLY A 9 -37.14 -48.37 12.94
N ALA A 10 -37.15 -47.05 12.77
CA ALA A 10 -36.44 -46.38 11.69
C ALA A 10 -34.98 -46.21 12.11
N GLY A 11 -34.11 -47.08 11.60
CA GLY A 11 -32.67 -46.87 11.61
C GLY A 11 -32.36 -45.62 10.80
N LYS A 12 -31.95 -44.54 11.47
CA LYS A 12 -31.33 -43.39 10.81
C LYS A 12 -29.89 -43.76 10.50
N ASP A 13 -29.62 -44.19 9.27
CA ASP A 13 -28.28 -44.22 8.72
C ASP A 13 -27.76 -42.78 8.59
N LYS A 14 -27.04 -42.33 9.62
CA LYS A 14 -26.18 -41.16 9.52
C LYS A 14 -25.02 -41.55 8.61
N ALA A 15 -25.11 -41.21 7.33
CA ALA A 15 -23.98 -41.20 6.42
C ALA A 15 -22.86 -40.37 7.05
N LYS A 16 -21.79 -41.03 7.51
CA LYS A 16 -20.57 -40.35 7.96
C LYS A 16 -20.03 -39.57 6.77
N ALA A 17 -19.91 -38.26 6.90
CA ALA A 17 -19.20 -37.42 5.94
C ALA A 17 -17.80 -38.00 5.76
N LYS A 18 -17.49 -38.44 4.53
CA LYS A 18 -16.19 -38.99 4.15
C LYS A 18 -15.15 -37.89 4.38
N ALA A 19 -14.06 -38.22 5.08
CA ALA A 19 -12.97 -37.27 5.29
C ALA A 19 -12.54 -36.67 3.93
N PRO A 20 -12.31 -35.35 3.85
CA PRO A 20 -11.90 -34.72 2.60
C PRO A 20 -10.64 -35.38 2.07
N ASP A 21 -10.59 -35.59 0.75
CA ASP A 21 -9.43 -36.13 0.04
C ASP A 21 -8.18 -35.27 0.32
N PRO A 22 -6.97 -35.82 0.51
CA PRO A 22 -5.75 -35.05 0.78
C PRO A 22 -5.47 -33.87 -0.16
N ALA A 23 -5.87 -33.94 -1.45
CA ALA A 23 -5.77 -32.80 -2.36
C ALA A 23 -6.78 -31.67 -2.03
N THR A 24 -7.90 -32.03 -1.41
CA THR A 24 -8.86 -31.08 -0.85
C THR A 24 -8.30 -30.38 0.38
N GLU A 25 -7.74 -31.14 1.33
CA GLU A 25 -7.14 -30.59 2.54
C GLU A 25 -5.99 -29.60 2.22
N SER A 26 -5.08 -30.01 1.33
CA SER A 26 -3.92 -29.17 0.95
C SER A 26 -4.32 -27.83 0.33
N TYR A 27 -5.35 -27.84 -0.52
CA TYR A 27 -5.91 -26.61 -1.09
C TYR A 27 -6.61 -25.75 -0.05
N LEU A 28 -7.40 -26.33 0.85
CA LEU A 28 -8.11 -25.56 1.88
C LEU A 28 -7.11 -24.87 2.80
N GLU A 29 -6.01 -25.55 3.15
CA GLU A 29 -4.90 -24.95 3.90
C GLU A 29 -4.20 -23.83 3.09
N GLY A 30 -3.90 -24.06 1.82
CA GLY A 30 -3.30 -23.06 0.95
C GLY A 30 -4.17 -21.81 0.78
N ARG A 31 -5.47 -21.99 0.53
CA ARG A 31 -6.46 -20.91 0.46
C ARG A 31 -6.52 -20.14 1.76
N ALA A 32 -6.60 -20.83 2.90
CA ALA A 32 -6.60 -20.19 4.21
C ALA A 32 -5.31 -19.38 4.44
N LYS A 33 -4.15 -19.91 4.02
CA LYS A 33 -2.87 -19.21 4.12
C LYS A 33 -2.83 -17.94 3.28
N ALA A 34 -3.39 -17.96 2.07
CA ALA A 34 -3.53 -16.75 1.24
C ALA A 34 -4.44 -15.72 1.90
N LEU A 35 -5.64 -16.12 2.33
CA LEU A 35 -6.63 -15.21 2.91
C LEU A 35 -6.29 -14.68 4.31
N ARG A 36 -5.20 -15.13 4.93
CA ARG A 36 -4.65 -14.47 6.14
C ARG A 36 -4.17 -13.04 5.84
N HIS A 37 -3.85 -12.71 4.60
CA HIS A 37 -3.51 -11.35 4.23
C HIS A 37 -4.80 -10.52 4.03
N PRO A 38 -5.03 -9.45 4.81
CA PRO A 38 -6.33 -8.76 4.78
C PRO A 38 -6.66 -8.13 3.42
N ALA A 39 -5.65 -7.69 2.65
CA ALA A 39 -5.87 -7.19 1.29
C ALA A 39 -6.46 -8.27 0.35
N TYR A 40 -6.09 -9.54 0.52
CA TYR A 40 -6.63 -10.63 -0.29
C TYR A 40 -8.03 -11.04 0.17
N ALA A 41 -8.27 -11.05 1.48
CA ALA A 41 -9.59 -11.34 2.03
C ALA A 41 -10.65 -10.29 1.63
N ALA A 42 -10.26 -9.01 1.53
CA ALA A 42 -11.16 -7.91 1.20
C ALA A 42 -11.67 -7.89 -0.25
N LEU A 43 -11.10 -8.72 -1.13
CA LEU A 43 -11.61 -8.90 -2.49
C LEU A 43 -12.91 -9.72 -2.50
N GLU A 44 -13.24 -10.42 -1.41
CA GLU A 44 -14.47 -11.22 -1.26
C GLU A 44 -14.70 -12.21 -2.42
N ALA A 45 -13.60 -12.69 -3.01
CA ALA A 45 -13.63 -13.60 -4.15
C ALA A 45 -14.34 -14.92 -3.81
N GLU A 46 -15.06 -15.45 -4.79
CA GLU A 46 -15.66 -16.78 -4.72
C GLU A 46 -14.65 -17.85 -5.15
N PHE A 47 -14.86 -19.09 -4.68
CA PHE A 47 -13.96 -20.20 -4.95
C PHE A 47 -14.73 -21.38 -5.55
N CYS A 48 -14.57 -21.59 -6.86
CA CYS A 48 -15.13 -22.72 -7.56
C CYS A 48 -14.15 -23.89 -7.59
N ARG A 49 -14.62 -25.06 -7.17
CA ARG A 49 -13.87 -26.31 -7.25
C ARG A 49 -14.71 -27.51 -7.68
N SER A 50 -15.76 -27.24 -8.44
CA SER A 50 -16.62 -28.27 -9.02
C SER A 50 -15.84 -29.13 -10.01
N GLN A 51 -16.08 -30.45 -10.01
CA GLN A 51 -15.52 -31.36 -11.01
C GLN A 51 -16.00 -31.04 -12.43
N ASP A 52 -17.17 -30.42 -12.55
CA ASP A 52 -17.78 -30.03 -13.84
C ASP A 52 -17.48 -28.57 -14.22
N CYS A 53 -16.54 -27.92 -13.53
CA CYS A 53 -16.19 -26.53 -13.81
C CYS A 53 -15.49 -26.39 -15.17
N ARG A 54 -16.17 -25.75 -16.13
CA ARG A 54 -15.63 -25.51 -17.48
C ARG A 54 -14.46 -24.53 -17.53
N LEU A 55 -14.30 -23.70 -16.50
CA LEU A 55 -13.21 -22.74 -16.39
C LEU A 55 -12.03 -23.27 -15.57
N CYS A 56 -12.14 -24.46 -14.99
CA CYS A 56 -11.01 -25.10 -14.32
C CYS A 56 -9.84 -25.27 -15.31
N PRO A 57 -8.60 -24.91 -14.95
CA PRO A 57 -7.44 -25.23 -15.78
C PRO A 57 -7.27 -26.75 -15.87
N ARG A 58 -6.79 -27.27 -17.01
CA ARG A 58 -6.63 -28.72 -17.21
C ARG A 58 -5.39 -29.29 -16.53
N THR A 59 -4.35 -28.47 -16.42
CA THR A 59 -3.03 -28.90 -15.88
C THR A 59 -2.47 -27.97 -14.82
N GLY A 60 -2.94 -26.71 -14.77
CA GLY A 60 -2.59 -25.74 -13.74
C GLY A 60 -3.36 -25.90 -12.42
N LEU A 61 -3.16 -24.94 -11.53
CA LEU A 61 -3.77 -24.91 -10.21
C LEU A 61 -5.04 -24.06 -10.18
N VAL A 62 -4.97 -22.82 -10.67
CA VAL A 62 -6.06 -21.84 -10.53
C VAL A 62 -6.20 -20.99 -11.79
N ARG A 63 -7.41 -20.52 -12.04
CA ARG A 63 -7.76 -19.47 -13.00
C ARG A 63 -8.73 -18.49 -12.33
N ILE A 64 -8.65 -17.20 -12.66
CA ILE A 64 -9.56 -16.17 -12.16
C ILE A 64 -10.37 -15.53 -13.28
N ASP A 65 -11.62 -15.17 -12.98
CA ASP A 65 -12.49 -14.46 -13.92
C ASP A 65 -13.01 -13.11 -13.41
N SER A 66 -13.60 -12.32 -14.32
CA SER A 66 -14.18 -11.00 -14.03
C SER A 66 -15.31 -11.00 -13.00
N ASN A 67 -15.92 -12.14 -12.67
CA ASN A 67 -16.94 -12.24 -11.63
C ASN A 67 -16.34 -12.44 -10.23
N GLY A 68 -15.00 -12.40 -10.11
CA GLY A 68 -14.33 -12.63 -8.84
C GLY A 68 -14.27 -14.11 -8.45
N VAL A 69 -14.43 -15.03 -9.40
CA VAL A 69 -14.42 -16.47 -9.13
C VAL A 69 -13.04 -17.08 -9.43
N LEU A 70 -12.41 -17.66 -8.42
CA LEU A 70 -11.21 -18.49 -8.55
C LEU A 70 -11.62 -19.95 -8.83
N HIS A 71 -11.33 -20.41 -10.04
CA HIS A 71 -11.56 -21.78 -10.51
C HIS A 71 -10.33 -22.63 -10.23
N ALA A 72 -10.36 -23.36 -9.11
CA ALA A 72 -9.26 -24.21 -8.67
C ALA A 72 -9.41 -25.65 -9.19
N HIS A 73 -8.29 -26.29 -9.51
CA HIS A 73 -8.31 -27.68 -9.96
C HIS A 73 -8.79 -28.63 -8.84
N PRO A 74 -9.83 -29.47 -9.08
CA PRO A 74 -10.48 -30.25 -8.03
C PRO A 74 -9.61 -31.37 -7.46
N THR A 75 -8.81 -32.03 -8.30
CA THR A 75 -8.06 -33.23 -7.93
C THR A 75 -6.53 -33.09 -8.06
N ARG A 76 -6.01 -31.89 -8.34
CA ARG A 76 -4.57 -31.70 -8.52
C ARG A 76 -3.89 -31.77 -7.15
N HIS A 77 -2.86 -32.60 -7.04
CA HIS A 77 -2.01 -32.63 -5.86
C HIS A 77 -0.94 -31.54 -5.97
N ALA A 78 -0.88 -30.69 -4.95
CA ALA A 78 0.16 -29.70 -4.74
C ALA A 78 0.24 -29.37 -3.24
N GLU A 79 1.43 -28.99 -2.79
CA GLU A 79 1.64 -28.60 -1.39
C GLU A 79 0.81 -27.36 -1.02
N PRO A 80 0.40 -27.22 0.25
CA PRO A 80 -0.34 -26.04 0.73
C PRO A 80 0.34 -24.71 0.38
N GLY A 81 1.68 -24.69 0.37
CA GLY A 81 2.45 -23.53 -0.06
C GLY A 81 2.21 -23.13 -1.52
N ALA A 82 2.21 -24.10 -2.44
CA ALA A 82 1.96 -23.85 -3.86
C ALA A 82 0.53 -23.38 -4.10
N TRP A 83 -0.45 -23.97 -3.41
CA TRP A 83 -1.84 -23.50 -3.44
C TRP A 83 -1.99 -22.07 -2.94
N ALA A 84 -1.33 -21.72 -1.83
CA ALA A 84 -1.37 -20.36 -1.30
C ALA A 84 -0.79 -19.33 -2.28
N TRP A 85 0.30 -19.67 -2.97
CA TRP A 85 0.89 -18.82 -3.99
C TRP A 85 -0.05 -18.64 -5.19
N ALA A 86 -0.62 -19.75 -5.70
CA ALA A 86 -1.53 -19.71 -6.84
C ALA A 86 -2.82 -18.94 -6.56
N VAL A 87 -3.40 -19.11 -5.36
CA VAL A 87 -4.57 -18.33 -4.92
C VAL A 87 -4.22 -16.84 -4.83
N ALA A 88 -3.09 -16.48 -4.22
CA ALA A 88 -2.67 -15.08 -4.11
C ALA A 88 -2.41 -14.46 -5.49
N HIS A 89 -1.79 -15.19 -6.41
CA HIS A 89 -1.55 -14.75 -7.79
C HIS A 89 -2.87 -14.46 -8.52
N GLY A 90 -3.85 -15.38 -8.45
CA GLY A 90 -5.18 -15.17 -9.03
C GLY A 90 -5.91 -13.96 -8.43
N LEU A 91 -5.86 -13.77 -7.11
CA LEU A 91 -6.47 -12.61 -6.44
C LEU A 91 -5.80 -11.29 -6.85
N LEU A 92 -4.49 -11.29 -7.08
CA LEU A 92 -3.78 -10.09 -7.54
C LEU A 92 -4.21 -9.65 -8.93
N HIS A 93 -4.61 -10.56 -9.82
CA HIS A 93 -5.20 -10.15 -11.11
C HIS A 93 -6.54 -9.42 -10.95
N LEU A 94 -7.34 -9.72 -9.92
CA LEU A 94 -8.51 -8.90 -9.58
C LEU A 94 -8.07 -7.53 -9.05
N GLY A 95 -7.19 -7.53 -8.05
CA GLY A 95 -6.75 -6.32 -7.37
C GLY A 95 -5.97 -5.34 -8.27
N PHE A 96 -5.30 -5.83 -9.32
CA PHE A 96 -4.58 -5.01 -10.29
C PHE A 96 -5.45 -4.62 -11.49
N GLY A 97 -6.70 -5.09 -11.56
CA GLY A 97 -7.62 -4.74 -12.65
C GLY A 97 -7.34 -5.48 -13.96
N HIS A 98 -6.68 -6.63 -13.90
CA HIS A 98 -6.43 -7.46 -15.08
C HIS A 98 -7.69 -8.18 -15.58
N VAL A 99 -8.63 -8.43 -14.67
CA VAL A 99 -9.94 -9.04 -14.94
C VAL A 99 -11.06 -8.19 -14.32
N PRO A 100 -11.28 -6.94 -14.77
CA PRO A 100 -12.24 -6.04 -14.13
C PRO A 100 -13.68 -6.56 -14.29
N ALA A 101 -14.54 -6.31 -13.31
CA ALA A 101 -15.97 -6.59 -13.44
C ALA A 101 -16.62 -5.56 -14.37
N ASP A 102 -17.41 -6.04 -15.34
CA ASP A 102 -18.05 -5.20 -16.35
C ASP A 102 -19.28 -5.91 -16.93
N LYS A 103 -20.34 -5.15 -17.24
CA LYS A 103 -21.58 -5.68 -17.84
C LYS A 103 -21.50 -5.87 -19.35
N ALA A 104 -20.41 -5.42 -19.99
CA ALA A 104 -20.18 -5.63 -21.41
C ALA A 104 -20.19 -7.13 -21.76
N THR A 105 -21.00 -7.49 -22.74
CA THR A 105 -21.18 -8.88 -23.20
C THR A 105 -20.10 -9.33 -24.16
N ASP A 106 -19.55 -8.40 -24.95
CA ASP A 106 -18.41 -8.65 -25.83
C ASP A 106 -17.11 -8.23 -25.14
N ARG A 107 -16.33 -9.22 -24.71
CA ARG A 107 -15.11 -9.04 -23.94
C ARG A 107 -13.96 -9.73 -24.67
N THR A 108 -13.16 -8.95 -25.39
CA THR A 108 -11.97 -9.45 -26.07
C THR A 108 -10.97 -9.96 -25.04
N GLN A 109 -10.59 -11.25 -25.15
CA GLN A 109 -9.61 -11.84 -24.23
C GLN A 109 -8.22 -11.22 -24.46
N PRO A 110 -7.40 -11.06 -23.39
CA PRO A 110 -6.02 -10.61 -23.53
C PRO A 110 -5.22 -11.59 -24.39
N ASP A 111 -4.30 -11.06 -25.20
CA ASP A 111 -3.38 -11.90 -25.97
C ASP A 111 -2.26 -12.48 -25.08
N ALA A 112 -1.41 -13.32 -25.66
CA ALA A 112 -0.31 -13.96 -24.93
C ALA A 112 0.69 -12.95 -24.32
N PHE A 113 0.84 -11.77 -24.93
CA PHE A 113 1.77 -10.73 -24.46
C PHE A 113 1.18 -10.01 -23.24
N ASP A 114 -0.10 -9.66 -23.30
CA ASP A 114 -0.81 -9.07 -22.15
C ASP A 114 -0.84 -10.05 -20.96
N LEU A 115 -1.18 -11.32 -21.21
CA LEU A 115 -1.22 -12.36 -20.19
C LEU A 115 0.13 -12.49 -19.48
N ALA A 116 1.20 -12.66 -20.25
CA ALA A 116 2.54 -12.80 -19.70
C ALA A 116 2.99 -11.53 -18.95
N ALA A 117 2.68 -10.33 -19.46
CA ALA A 117 3.12 -9.08 -18.86
C ALA A 117 2.46 -8.88 -17.49
N ARG A 118 1.16 -9.14 -17.42
CA ARG A 118 0.36 -9.10 -16.19
C ARG A 118 0.86 -10.12 -15.16
N CYS A 119 1.12 -11.37 -15.57
CA CYS A 119 1.69 -12.39 -14.69
C CYS A 119 3.11 -12.01 -14.21
N ALA A 120 3.92 -11.35 -15.05
CA ALA A 120 5.25 -10.88 -14.65
C ALA A 120 5.17 -9.78 -13.58
N VAL A 121 4.24 -8.83 -13.70
CA VAL A 121 4.04 -7.78 -12.67
C VAL A 121 3.46 -8.36 -11.38
N VAL A 122 2.48 -9.27 -11.46
CA VAL A 122 1.97 -10.03 -10.30
C VAL A 122 3.09 -10.83 -9.62
N GLY A 123 3.91 -11.53 -10.40
CA GLY A 123 5.08 -12.27 -9.91
C GLY A 123 6.10 -11.38 -9.22
N ARG A 124 6.38 -10.19 -9.78
CA ARG A 124 7.23 -9.17 -9.17
C ARG A 124 6.68 -8.71 -7.82
N PHE A 125 5.36 -8.46 -7.74
CA PHE A 125 4.71 -8.09 -6.48
C PHE A 125 4.82 -9.21 -5.44
N LEU A 126 4.51 -10.45 -5.80
CA LEU A 126 4.60 -11.61 -4.90
C LEU A 126 6.02 -11.90 -4.42
N ARG A 127 7.06 -11.52 -5.18
CA ARG A 127 8.45 -11.59 -4.68
C ARG A 127 8.73 -10.59 -3.56
N SER A 128 8.14 -9.40 -3.64
CA SER A 128 8.28 -8.36 -2.59
C SER A 128 7.36 -8.59 -1.38
N SER A 129 6.23 -9.27 -1.58
CA SER A 129 5.26 -9.63 -0.55
C SER A 129 4.91 -11.12 -0.65
N PRO A 130 5.80 -12.02 -0.17
CA PRO A 130 5.68 -13.45 -0.41
C PRO A 130 4.52 -14.08 0.36
N VAL A 131 3.71 -14.83 -0.39
CA VAL A 131 2.65 -15.70 0.14
C VAL A 131 2.78 -17.07 -0.50
N GLY A 132 2.77 -18.10 0.34
CA GLY A 132 2.93 -19.49 -0.13
C GLY A 132 4.35 -19.81 -0.56
N THR A 133 4.48 -20.73 -1.50
CA THR A 133 5.72 -21.18 -2.12
C THR A 133 5.59 -21.00 -3.62
N ALA A 134 6.42 -20.12 -4.19
CA ALA A 134 6.45 -19.88 -5.63
C ALA A 134 6.96 -21.13 -6.38
N PRO A 135 6.47 -21.42 -7.60
CA PRO A 135 7.01 -22.48 -8.44
C PRO A 135 8.49 -22.26 -8.77
N ASP A 136 9.30 -23.33 -8.71
CA ASP A 136 10.73 -23.29 -9.06
C ASP A 136 10.98 -22.98 -10.55
N THR A 137 9.95 -23.11 -11.38
CA THR A 137 9.98 -22.80 -12.81
C THR A 137 9.96 -21.30 -13.11
N LEU A 138 9.66 -20.46 -12.13
CA LEU A 138 9.60 -19.00 -12.33
C LEU A 138 11.01 -18.40 -12.48
N PRO A 139 11.14 -17.31 -13.27
CA PRO A 139 12.41 -16.64 -13.45
C PRO A 139 12.90 -15.99 -12.15
N ALA A 140 14.21 -15.99 -11.93
CA ALA A 140 14.84 -15.38 -10.75
C ALA A 140 14.67 -13.85 -10.70
N THR A 141 14.48 -13.21 -11.86
CA THR A 141 14.29 -11.76 -11.99
C THR A 141 13.12 -11.45 -12.92
N PHE A 142 12.36 -10.42 -12.56
CA PHE A 142 11.28 -9.88 -13.37
C PHE A 142 11.71 -8.52 -13.94
N PRO A 143 11.36 -8.22 -15.20
CA PRO A 143 11.71 -6.96 -15.83
C PRO A 143 11.00 -5.77 -15.17
N GLY A 144 11.59 -4.58 -15.31
CA GLY A 144 10.97 -3.31 -14.94
C GLY A 144 9.92 -2.84 -15.97
N GLY A 145 9.11 -1.87 -15.55
CA GLY A 145 8.00 -1.31 -16.32
C GLY A 145 6.63 -1.80 -15.84
N ASP A 146 5.58 -1.10 -16.27
CA ASP A 146 4.19 -1.53 -16.14
C ASP A 146 3.80 -2.59 -17.19
N GLU A 147 2.61 -3.15 -17.04
CA GLU A 147 2.07 -4.23 -17.88
C GLU A 147 1.96 -3.81 -19.35
N GLU A 148 1.57 -2.57 -19.63
CA GLU A 148 1.39 -2.06 -20.99
C GLU A 148 2.72 -1.88 -21.70
N GLN A 149 3.70 -1.29 -21.02
CA GLN A 149 5.09 -1.16 -21.50
C GLN A 149 5.72 -2.52 -21.77
N LEU A 150 5.48 -3.49 -20.88
CA LEU A 150 5.97 -4.86 -21.02
C LEU A 150 5.36 -5.55 -22.24
N ALA A 151 4.04 -5.53 -22.36
CA ALA A 151 3.33 -6.17 -23.46
C ALA A 151 3.70 -5.52 -24.80
N ALA A 152 3.77 -4.19 -24.88
CA ALA A 152 4.19 -3.47 -26.09
C ALA A 152 5.63 -3.83 -26.51
N ARG A 153 6.55 -3.90 -25.55
CA ARG A 153 7.93 -4.33 -25.80
C ARG A 153 7.99 -5.76 -26.33
N TRP A 154 7.27 -6.69 -25.72
CA TRP A 154 7.29 -8.10 -26.14
C TRP A 154 6.54 -8.36 -27.44
N ARG A 155 5.51 -7.58 -27.77
CA ARG A 155 4.89 -7.61 -29.10
C ARG A 155 5.90 -7.22 -30.20
N ARG A 156 6.77 -6.26 -29.91
CA ARG A 156 7.81 -5.79 -30.85
C ARG A 156 9.00 -6.75 -30.93
N ASP A 157 9.52 -7.18 -29.78
CA ASP A 157 10.82 -7.87 -29.69
C ASP A 157 10.68 -9.41 -29.58
N GLY A 158 9.46 -9.91 -29.39
CA GLY A 158 9.16 -11.30 -29.07
C GLY A 158 9.02 -11.55 -27.56
N LEU A 159 8.12 -12.47 -27.19
CA LEU A 159 7.92 -12.89 -25.79
C LEU A 159 9.05 -13.83 -25.35
N PRO A 160 9.87 -13.48 -24.34
CA PRO A 160 10.91 -14.38 -23.87
C PRO A 160 10.31 -15.62 -23.21
N ALA A 161 10.83 -16.81 -23.53
CA ALA A 161 10.30 -18.09 -23.06
C ALA A 161 10.18 -18.18 -21.53
N ALA A 162 11.09 -17.55 -20.79
CA ALA A 162 11.07 -17.53 -19.32
C ALA A 162 9.83 -16.83 -18.71
N TYR A 163 9.13 -15.99 -19.49
CA TYR A 163 7.95 -15.26 -19.04
C TYR A 163 6.64 -15.77 -19.65
N ALA A 164 6.70 -16.74 -20.57
CA ALA A 164 5.52 -17.27 -21.26
C ALA A 164 4.57 -18.01 -20.31
N ASP A 165 5.13 -18.75 -19.35
CA ASP A 165 4.38 -19.64 -18.45
C ASP A 165 4.47 -19.20 -16.98
N CYS A 166 4.44 -17.88 -16.73
CA CYS A 166 4.47 -17.32 -15.37
C CYS A 166 3.12 -17.37 -14.62
N GLY A 167 2.04 -17.76 -15.30
CA GLY A 167 0.70 -17.84 -14.75
C GLY A 167 0.45 -19.11 -13.93
N THR A 168 -0.78 -19.22 -13.41
CA THR A 168 -1.21 -20.31 -12.50
C THR A 168 -2.00 -21.43 -13.16
N ALA A 169 -2.38 -21.28 -14.43
CA ALA A 169 -3.22 -22.21 -15.19
C ALA A 169 -2.42 -23.18 -16.08
N GLY A 170 -1.10 -23.31 -15.85
CA GLY A 170 -0.22 -24.08 -16.71
C GLY A 170 0.00 -23.34 -18.04
N PRO A 171 -0.04 -24.02 -19.20
CA PRO A 171 0.12 -23.37 -20.51
C PRO A 171 -1.16 -22.62 -20.96
N GLU A 172 -2.23 -22.68 -20.18
CA GLU A 172 -3.49 -22.00 -20.48
C GLU A 172 -3.51 -20.61 -19.82
N PRO A 173 -4.32 -19.66 -20.31
CA PRO A 173 -4.54 -18.39 -19.62
C PRO A 173 -5.11 -18.61 -18.22
N ASP A 174 -4.56 -17.93 -17.21
CA ASP A 174 -5.09 -17.90 -15.85
C ASP A 174 -6.01 -16.71 -15.59
N GLN A 175 -6.17 -15.84 -16.59
CA GLN A 175 -7.04 -14.65 -16.57
C GLN A 175 -8.12 -14.83 -17.64
N VAL A 176 -9.39 -14.69 -17.26
CA VAL A 176 -10.51 -14.78 -18.21
C VAL A 176 -11.48 -13.64 -18.02
N LEU A 177 -11.68 -12.83 -19.07
CA LEU A 177 -12.68 -11.78 -19.05
C LEU A 177 -14.07 -12.38 -19.27
N ARG A 178 -15.03 -12.02 -18.42
CA ARG A 178 -16.43 -12.41 -18.54
C ARG A 178 -17.33 -11.22 -18.29
N SER A 179 -18.52 -11.25 -18.88
CA SER A 179 -19.60 -10.35 -18.45
C SER A 179 -19.94 -10.64 -16.99
N TRP A 180 -20.14 -9.57 -16.22
CA TRP A 180 -20.67 -9.60 -14.86
C TRP A 180 -22.07 -10.20 -14.88
N GLN A 181 -22.30 -11.24 -14.07
CA GLN A 181 -23.52 -12.05 -14.10
C GLN A 181 -24.46 -11.82 -12.90
N HIS A 182 -24.08 -10.97 -11.95
CA HIS A 182 -24.92 -10.66 -10.79
C HIS A 182 -25.90 -9.55 -11.15
N TRP A 183 -27.14 -9.95 -11.47
CA TRP A 183 -28.19 -9.05 -11.96
C TRP A 183 -28.62 -7.98 -10.94
N HIS A 184 -28.53 -8.29 -9.65
CA HIS A 184 -28.94 -7.41 -8.57
C HIS A 184 -27.81 -6.55 -8.01
N ASP A 185 -26.55 -6.94 -8.24
CA ASP A 185 -25.40 -6.28 -7.66
C ASP A 185 -24.68 -5.40 -8.69
N PRO A 186 -24.27 -4.18 -8.31
CA PRO A 186 -23.41 -3.38 -9.17
C PRO A 186 -22.08 -4.11 -9.41
N ALA A 187 -21.50 -3.92 -10.61
CA ALA A 187 -20.18 -4.46 -10.88
C ALA A 187 -19.18 -3.83 -9.89
N PRO A 188 -18.46 -4.64 -9.10
CA PRO A 188 -17.54 -4.12 -8.10
C PRO A 188 -16.28 -3.54 -8.72
N ASP A 189 -15.72 -2.52 -8.08
CA ASP A 189 -14.39 -2.02 -8.38
C ASP A 189 -13.36 -2.77 -7.52
N TRP A 190 -12.84 -3.86 -8.08
CA TRP A 190 -11.84 -4.70 -7.42
C TRP A 190 -10.56 -3.95 -7.07
N GLN A 191 -10.12 -3.03 -7.93
CA GLN A 191 -8.87 -2.28 -7.75
C GLN A 191 -8.99 -1.35 -6.56
N THR A 192 -10.08 -0.58 -6.50
CA THR A 192 -10.34 0.33 -5.38
C THR A 192 -10.50 -0.44 -4.06
N ALA A 193 -11.23 -1.57 -4.07
CA ALA A 193 -11.39 -2.41 -2.88
C ALA A 193 -10.04 -2.97 -2.38
N PHE A 194 -9.21 -3.49 -3.30
CA PHE A 194 -7.89 -4.02 -2.99
C PHE A 194 -6.95 -2.93 -2.48
N ALA A 195 -6.87 -1.78 -3.16
CA ALA A 195 -6.04 -0.65 -2.75
C ALA A 195 -6.42 -0.14 -1.35
N ALA A 196 -7.73 -0.01 -1.07
CA ALA A 196 -8.22 0.41 0.24
C ALA A 196 -7.88 -0.62 1.33
N ALA A 197 -7.91 -1.91 1.03
CA ALA A 197 -7.58 -2.97 1.99
C ALA A 197 -6.07 -3.11 2.23
N LEU A 198 -5.26 -2.95 1.18
CA LEU A 198 -3.80 -2.92 1.29
C LEU A 198 -3.36 -1.73 2.16
N THR A 199 -3.92 -0.55 1.88
CA THR A 199 -3.84 0.67 2.68
C THR A 199 -4.12 0.40 4.16
N ARG A 200 -5.30 -0.13 4.48
CA ARG A 200 -5.67 -0.47 5.87
C ARG A 200 -4.71 -1.49 6.50
N SER A 201 -4.21 -2.45 5.73
CA SER A 201 -3.27 -3.48 6.21
C SER A 201 -1.89 -2.91 6.53
N VAL A 202 -1.46 -1.88 5.80
CA VAL A 202 -0.24 -1.12 6.08
C VAL A 202 -0.45 -0.20 7.27
N SER A 203 -1.55 0.57 7.32
CA SER A 203 -1.88 1.40 8.49
C SER A 203 -1.96 0.59 9.78
N ALA A 204 -2.66 -0.54 9.80
CA ALA A 204 -2.76 -1.41 10.98
C ALA A 204 -1.39 -1.99 11.40
N ALA A 205 -0.51 -2.27 10.43
CA ALA A 205 0.88 -2.63 10.70
C ALA A 205 1.62 -1.57 11.49
N MET A 206 1.48 -0.33 11.00
CA MET A 206 2.20 0.82 11.48
C MET A 206 1.67 1.22 12.84
N ASP A 207 0.35 1.14 13.05
CA ASP A 207 -0.27 1.34 14.35
C ASP A 207 0.25 0.30 15.35
N THR A 208 0.29 -0.98 14.97
CA THR A 208 0.89 -2.04 15.82
C THR A 208 2.37 -1.76 16.13
N ALA A 209 3.16 -1.37 15.13
CA ALA A 209 4.58 -1.06 15.28
C ALA A 209 4.84 0.22 16.09
N ALA A 210 3.91 1.18 16.04
CA ALA A 210 3.95 2.41 16.81
C ALA A 210 3.34 2.26 18.22
N GLY A 211 2.79 1.09 18.56
CA GLY A 211 2.08 0.86 19.82
C GLY A 211 0.75 1.62 19.93
N ARG A 212 0.16 2.03 18.80
CA ARG A 212 -1.14 2.71 18.72
C ARG A 212 -2.28 1.69 18.70
N ASP A 213 -3.33 1.99 19.44
CA ASP A 213 -4.57 1.21 19.46
C ASP A 213 -5.35 1.43 18.13
N PRO A 214 -5.61 0.37 17.33
CA PRO A 214 -6.36 0.47 16.07
C PRO A 214 -7.79 0.98 16.23
N ASP A 215 -8.40 0.81 17.42
CA ASP A 215 -9.80 1.13 17.70
C ASP A 215 -9.98 2.52 18.33
N ALA A 216 -8.89 3.26 18.58
CA ALA A 216 -8.97 4.61 19.09
C ALA A 216 -9.56 5.58 18.04
N PRO A 217 -10.44 6.54 18.43
CA PRO A 217 -10.96 7.54 17.53
C PRO A 217 -9.82 8.36 16.93
N ARG A 218 -9.59 8.16 15.62
CA ARG A 218 -8.50 8.78 14.87
C ARG A 218 -8.69 10.29 14.80
N LYS A 219 -7.60 11.03 15.02
CA LYS A 219 -7.61 12.48 14.83
C LYS A 219 -7.43 12.81 13.35
N PRO A 220 -7.86 14.00 12.89
CA PRO A 220 -7.76 14.39 11.47
C PRO A 220 -6.34 14.28 10.90
N TRP A 221 -5.31 14.60 11.68
CA TRP A 221 -3.91 14.44 11.27
C TRP A 221 -3.46 12.97 11.18
N ASP A 222 -4.03 12.06 11.98
CA ASP A 222 -3.75 10.62 11.85
C ASP A 222 -4.36 10.07 10.55
N LEU A 223 -5.54 10.57 10.15
CA LEU A 223 -6.18 10.22 8.89
C LEU A 223 -5.38 10.74 7.69
N ALA A 224 -4.90 11.99 7.76
CA ALA A 224 -4.07 12.58 6.73
C ALA A 224 -2.72 11.86 6.58
N LEU A 225 -2.02 11.51 7.67
CA LEU A 225 -0.76 10.75 7.58
C LEU A 225 -0.97 9.36 6.99
N ASN A 226 -2.05 8.67 7.40
CA ASN A 226 -2.41 7.37 6.83
C ASN A 226 -2.72 7.46 5.33
N TRP A 227 -3.33 8.55 4.87
CA TRP A 227 -3.56 8.78 3.45
C TRP A 227 -2.24 8.83 2.65
N PHE A 228 -1.19 9.50 3.15
CA PHE A 228 0.12 9.54 2.46
C PHE A 228 0.79 8.19 2.33
N VAL A 229 0.76 7.40 3.41
CA VAL A 229 1.26 6.01 3.42
C VAL A 229 0.60 5.18 2.33
N SER A 230 -0.66 5.48 2.05
CA SER A 230 -1.55 4.70 1.19
C SER A 230 -1.52 5.14 -0.27
N ALA A 231 -1.51 6.45 -0.50
CA ALA A 231 -1.54 7.06 -1.83
C ALA A 231 -0.16 7.11 -2.51
N TYR A 232 0.93 7.12 -1.72
CA TYR A 232 2.29 7.27 -2.23
C TYR A 232 3.26 6.30 -1.55
N PRO A 233 3.42 5.06 -2.04
CA PRO A 233 4.24 4.04 -1.39
C PRO A 233 5.70 4.44 -1.14
N LEU A 234 6.28 5.28 -2.00
CA LEU A 234 7.63 5.84 -1.82
C LEU A 234 7.70 6.89 -0.70
N LEU A 235 6.66 7.71 -0.54
CA LEU A 235 6.52 8.64 0.60
C LEU A 235 6.08 7.91 1.88
N GLY A 236 5.45 6.73 1.75
CA GLY A 236 5.06 5.88 2.87
C GLY A 236 6.24 5.39 3.70
N GLY A 237 7.40 5.15 3.08
CA GLY A 237 8.65 4.85 3.81
C GLY A 237 9.14 6.04 4.65
N ILE A 238 8.97 7.27 4.16
CA ILE A 238 9.33 8.50 4.90
C ILE A 238 8.30 8.77 6.01
N ALA A 239 7.01 8.62 5.70
CA ALA A 239 5.91 8.73 6.66
C ALA A 239 6.05 7.72 7.82
N ALA A 240 6.54 6.51 7.54
CA ALA A 240 6.80 5.50 8.58
C ALA A 240 7.90 5.92 9.56
N GLY A 241 8.89 6.69 9.10
CA GLY A 241 9.95 7.24 9.94
C GLY A 241 9.55 8.47 10.75
N LEU A 242 8.34 9.03 10.55
CA LEU A 242 7.86 10.25 11.20
C LEU A 242 6.75 9.95 12.22
N THR A 243 6.81 10.62 13.36
CA THR A 243 5.82 10.55 14.44
C THR A 243 5.11 11.90 14.57
N VAL A 244 3.78 11.90 14.56
CA VAL A 244 3.01 13.12 14.83
C VAL A 244 2.86 13.31 16.34
N VAL A 245 3.28 14.48 16.83
CA VAL A 245 3.16 14.90 18.23
C VAL A 245 2.12 16.01 18.31
N ALA A 246 0.94 15.69 18.84
CA ALA A 246 -0.20 16.59 18.95
C ALA A 246 -0.47 16.97 20.41
N ASP A 247 0.35 17.88 20.96
CA ASP A 247 0.27 18.35 22.35
C ASP A 247 0.02 19.87 22.39
N ALA A 248 -1.12 20.26 22.98
CA ALA A 248 -1.55 21.65 23.05
C ALA A 248 -0.66 22.52 23.96
N GLU A 249 -0.11 21.95 25.03
CA GLU A 249 0.78 22.66 25.94
C GLU A 249 2.15 22.83 25.29
N LEU A 250 2.65 21.79 24.62
CA LEU A 250 3.90 21.86 23.86
C LEU A 250 3.80 22.90 22.73
N ALA A 251 2.73 22.85 21.93
CA ALA A 251 2.49 23.80 20.85
C ALA A 251 2.42 25.23 21.38
N ARG A 252 1.77 25.47 22.53
CA ARG A 252 1.73 26.78 23.18
C ARG A 252 3.09 27.23 23.70
N ALA A 253 3.82 26.34 24.40
CA ALA A 253 5.12 26.65 24.98
C ALA A 253 6.18 26.96 23.90
N ARG A 254 6.00 26.41 22.70
CA ARG A 254 6.91 26.61 21.55
C ARG A 254 6.35 27.57 20.49
N ASP A 255 5.19 28.16 20.75
CA ASP A 255 4.51 29.12 19.87
C ASP A 255 4.27 28.59 18.45
N ILE A 256 3.94 27.29 18.33
CA ILE A 256 3.65 26.62 17.06
C ILE A 256 2.24 27.00 16.62
N SER A 257 2.16 27.77 15.54
CA SER A 257 0.88 28.29 15.04
C SER A 257 0.02 27.22 14.37
N VAL A 258 0.59 26.38 13.51
CA VAL A 258 -0.11 25.29 12.81
C VAL A 258 0.66 23.98 12.98
N ALA A 259 1.87 23.91 12.46
CA ALA A 259 2.73 22.74 12.52
C ALA A 259 4.22 23.13 12.47
N ALA A 260 5.07 22.18 12.80
CA ALA A 260 6.52 22.27 12.66
C ALA A 260 7.11 20.87 12.55
N VAL A 261 8.30 20.72 11.96
CA VAL A 261 8.97 19.44 11.79
C VAL A 261 10.40 19.46 12.30
N SER A 262 10.79 18.37 12.94
CA SER A 262 12.18 18.05 13.23
C SER A 262 12.56 16.75 12.52
N ALA A 263 13.24 16.87 11.39
CA ALA A 263 13.75 15.73 10.63
C ALA A 263 14.71 14.87 11.50
N ARG A 264 15.49 15.54 12.34
CA ARG A 264 16.44 14.93 13.30
C ARG A 264 15.73 14.07 14.35
N ALA A 265 14.55 14.49 14.81
CA ALA A 265 13.74 13.73 15.75
C ALA A 265 12.88 12.66 15.05
N GLY A 266 12.63 12.83 13.76
CA GLY A 266 11.57 12.12 13.06
C GLY A 266 10.20 12.51 13.63
N GLU A 267 9.98 13.79 13.94
CA GLU A 267 8.75 14.25 14.58
C GLU A 267 8.12 15.42 13.81
N ILE A 268 6.81 15.36 13.62
CA ILE A 268 5.97 16.48 13.17
C ILE A 268 5.12 16.93 14.36
N TYR A 269 5.32 18.15 14.81
CA TYR A 269 4.54 18.76 15.86
C TYR A 269 3.35 19.47 15.25
N VAL A 270 2.13 19.13 15.67
CA VAL A 270 0.90 19.78 15.18
C VAL A 270 0.23 20.51 16.34
N ASN A 271 -0.37 21.67 16.07
CA ASN A 271 -1.19 22.38 17.04
C ASN A 271 -2.62 21.81 17.04
N PRO A 272 -3.03 21.03 18.05
CA PRO A 272 -4.33 20.34 18.05
C PRO A 272 -5.52 21.29 18.26
N LEU A 273 -5.27 22.56 18.56
CA LEU A 273 -6.31 23.58 18.71
C LEU A 273 -6.77 24.15 17.36
N ARG A 274 -6.02 23.91 16.27
CA ARG A 274 -6.46 24.28 14.93
C ARG A 274 -7.61 23.39 14.44
N ARG A 275 -8.46 23.97 13.61
CA ARG A 275 -9.60 23.32 12.97
C ARG A 275 -9.43 23.50 11.47
N PHE A 276 -9.02 22.42 10.83
CA PHE A 276 -8.82 22.33 9.40
C PHE A 276 -9.61 21.13 8.87
N THR A 277 -9.99 21.19 7.59
CA THR A 277 -10.60 20.07 6.88
C THR A 277 -9.58 18.94 6.70
N ASP A 278 -10.04 17.75 6.31
CA ASP A 278 -9.16 16.63 6.03
C ASP A 278 -8.18 16.95 4.89
N GLU A 279 -8.64 17.64 3.85
CA GLU A 279 -7.79 18.09 2.73
C GLU A 279 -6.74 19.12 3.19
N GLN A 280 -7.11 20.01 4.11
CA GLN A 280 -6.17 20.97 4.69
C GLN A 280 -5.12 20.30 5.58
N TRP A 281 -5.51 19.30 6.38
CA TRP A 281 -4.53 18.51 7.14
C TRP A 281 -3.62 17.68 6.25
N ARG A 282 -4.12 17.19 5.09
CA ARG A 282 -3.26 16.54 4.09
C ARG A 282 -2.21 17.50 3.58
N PHE A 283 -2.60 18.71 3.18
CA PHE A 283 -1.65 19.73 2.73
C PHE A 283 -0.58 20.03 3.80
N VAL A 284 -1.01 20.29 5.04
CA VAL A 284 -0.11 20.61 6.17
C VAL A 284 0.88 19.48 6.44
N LEU A 285 0.43 18.22 6.49
CA LEU A 285 1.34 17.12 6.76
C LEU A 285 2.28 16.82 5.58
N ALA A 286 1.79 16.93 4.33
CA ALA A 286 2.64 16.77 3.15
C ALA A 286 3.80 17.77 3.17
N HIS A 287 3.49 19.01 3.53
CA HIS A 287 4.46 20.10 3.64
C HIS A 287 5.58 19.73 4.61
N GLU A 288 5.22 19.43 5.86
CA GLU A 288 6.19 19.07 6.91
C GLU A 288 7.01 17.81 6.55
N MET A 289 6.36 16.81 5.95
CA MET A 289 7.04 15.61 5.46
C MET A 289 8.07 15.92 4.38
N LEU A 290 7.75 16.82 3.43
CA LEU A 290 8.69 17.22 2.38
C LEU A 290 9.87 18.01 2.93
N HIS A 291 9.66 18.87 3.93
CA HIS A 291 10.76 19.54 4.62
C HIS A 291 11.74 18.54 5.28
N ALA A 292 11.21 17.48 5.91
CA ALA A 292 12.03 16.42 6.45
C ALA A 292 12.74 15.59 5.37
N ALA A 293 12.00 15.14 4.35
CA ALA A 293 12.50 14.31 3.26
C ALA A 293 13.64 14.97 2.47
N LEU A 294 13.46 16.26 2.15
CA LEU A 294 14.39 17.05 1.35
C LEU A 294 15.48 17.73 2.17
N ARG A 295 15.46 17.51 3.50
CA ARG A 295 16.44 18.02 4.46
C ARG A 295 16.66 19.53 4.35
N HIS A 296 15.57 20.28 4.21
CA HIS A 296 15.65 21.74 4.07
C HIS A 296 16.35 22.40 5.26
N GLY A 297 16.22 21.85 6.48
CA GLY A 297 16.98 22.35 7.63
C GLY A 297 18.50 22.24 7.48
N GLU A 298 18.99 21.16 6.88
CA GLU A 298 20.42 20.90 6.72
C GLU A 298 21.01 21.59 5.49
N ARG A 299 20.19 21.81 4.46
CA ARG A 299 20.55 22.55 3.24
C ARG A 299 20.67 24.06 3.45
N CYS A 300 20.30 24.56 4.63
CA CYS A 300 20.37 25.99 4.97
C CYS A 300 21.80 26.54 4.84
N GLY A 301 22.83 25.79 5.28
CA GLY A 301 24.21 26.25 5.25
C GLY A 301 24.40 27.57 6.03
N ALA A 302 25.10 28.55 5.43
CA ALA A 302 25.36 29.86 6.03
C ALA A 302 24.21 30.89 5.83
N ARG A 303 23.09 30.49 5.22
CA ARG A 303 21.94 31.37 4.98
C ARG A 303 21.19 31.71 6.26
N ASP A 304 20.46 32.82 6.26
CA ASP A 304 19.51 33.15 7.31
C ASP A 304 18.45 32.03 7.42
N PRO A 305 18.31 31.34 8.58
CA PRO A 305 17.44 30.17 8.70
C PRO A 305 15.97 30.46 8.44
N TYR A 306 15.49 31.63 8.85
CA TYR A 306 14.09 32.00 8.66
C TYR A 306 13.78 32.27 7.19
N LEU A 307 14.62 33.04 6.50
CA LEU A 307 14.43 33.27 5.07
C LEU A 307 14.65 32.00 4.25
N HIS A 308 15.55 31.10 4.67
CA HIS A 308 15.72 29.81 4.01
C HIS A 308 14.46 28.95 4.12
N ASN A 309 13.84 28.92 5.30
CA ASN A 309 12.57 28.25 5.48
C ASN A 309 11.47 28.90 4.63
N VAL A 310 11.29 30.22 4.67
CA VAL A 310 10.32 30.92 3.81
C VAL A 310 10.51 30.58 2.32
N ALA A 311 11.76 30.50 1.84
CA ALA A 311 12.04 30.08 0.47
C ALA A 311 11.63 28.63 0.21
N ALA A 312 11.92 27.74 1.15
CA ALA A 312 11.53 26.35 1.09
C ALA A 312 9.99 26.18 1.07
N ASP A 313 9.26 26.95 1.87
CA ASP A 313 7.80 26.91 1.92
C ASP A 313 7.18 27.31 0.58
N TYR A 314 7.69 28.35 -0.08
CA TYR A 314 7.20 28.74 -1.42
C TYR A 314 7.35 27.60 -2.44
N VAL A 315 8.48 26.89 -2.41
CA VAL A 315 8.75 25.76 -3.31
C VAL A 315 7.86 24.57 -2.97
N VAL A 316 7.81 24.18 -1.70
CA VAL A 316 7.02 23.03 -1.22
C VAL A 316 5.53 23.26 -1.47
N ASN A 317 4.99 24.42 -1.09
CA ASN A 317 3.59 24.76 -1.33
C ASN A 317 3.28 24.81 -2.83
N GLY A 318 4.20 25.34 -3.65
CA GLY A 318 4.09 25.32 -5.10
C GLY A 318 3.91 23.90 -5.66
N TRP A 319 4.76 22.97 -5.24
CA TRP A 319 4.66 21.56 -5.66
C TRP A 319 3.37 20.90 -5.18
N LEU A 320 2.95 21.13 -3.93
CA LEU A 320 1.74 20.53 -3.40
C LEU A 320 0.49 21.02 -4.15
N VAL A 321 0.43 22.31 -4.49
CA VAL A 321 -0.64 22.87 -5.32
C VAL A 321 -0.62 22.28 -6.73
N GLU A 322 0.55 22.21 -7.37
CA GLU A 322 0.70 21.67 -8.73
C GLU A 322 0.31 20.18 -8.81
N MET A 323 0.68 19.40 -7.81
CA MET A 323 0.37 17.97 -7.72
C MET A 323 -1.07 17.69 -7.23
N GLY A 324 -1.84 18.71 -6.84
CA GLY A 324 -3.19 18.54 -6.31
C GLY A 324 -3.24 17.81 -4.96
N ILE A 325 -2.25 18.02 -4.10
CA ILE A 325 -2.16 17.35 -2.80
C ILE A 325 -2.86 18.17 -1.72
N GLY A 326 -4.08 17.75 -1.36
CA GLY A 326 -4.86 18.43 -0.34
C GLY A 326 -5.31 19.83 -0.75
N GLU A 327 -5.88 20.56 0.21
CA GLU A 327 -6.36 21.93 0.03
C GLU A 327 -5.45 22.87 0.84
N MET A 328 -4.80 23.83 0.20
CA MET A 328 -3.91 24.77 0.89
C MET A 328 -4.72 25.65 1.88
N PRO A 329 -4.38 25.65 3.18
CA PRO A 329 -4.97 26.58 4.13
C PRO A 329 -4.77 28.05 3.73
N GLU A 330 -5.74 28.90 4.08
CA GLU A 330 -5.64 30.34 3.82
C GLU A 330 -4.45 30.95 4.57
N GLY A 331 -3.70 31.84 3.89
CA GLY A 331 -2.61 32.61 4.49
C GLY A 331 -1.23 31.96 4.45
N LEU A 332 -1.09 30.79 3.82
CA LEU A 332 0.21 30.19 3.53
C LEU A 332 0.93 30.85 2.35
N LEU A 333 2.23 30.61 2.26
CA LEU A 333 3.12 31.19 1.25
C LEU A 333 2.94 30.50 -0.10
N PHE A 334 2.41 31.21 -1.08
CA PHE A 334 2.29 30.73 -2.45
C PHE A 334 2.44 31.89 -3.43
N ASP A 335 3.30 31.72 -4.43
CA ASP A 335 3.51 32.69 -5.50
C ASP A 335 3.77 31.93 -6.82
N PRO A 336 2.81 31.91 -7.75
CA PRO A 336 2.98 31.26 -9.05
C PRO A 336 4.20 31.75 -9.85
N ALA A 337 4.69 32.97 -9.62
CA ALA A 337 5.86 33.52 -10.30
C ALA A 337 7.19 32.87 -9.86
N LEU A 338 7.16 32.06 -8.79
CA LEU A 338 8.29 31.30 -8.29
C LEU A 338 8.27 29.82 -8.73
N ALA A 339 7.28 29.41 -9.53
CA ALA A 339 7.18 28.04 -10.02
C ALA A 339 8.43 27.60 -10.81
N GLY A 340 8.86 26.37 -10.61
CA GLY A 340 10.01 25.76 -11.28
C GLY A 340 11.39 26.17 -10.74
N LEU A 341 11.46 27.03 -9.72
CA LEU A 341 12.71 27.45 -9.09
C LEU A 341 13.10 26.53 -7.93
N SER A 342 14.41 26.42 -7.70
CA SER A 342 14.96 25.80 -6.49
C SER A 342 14.82 26.69 -5.25
N VAL A 343 14.92 26.09 -4.07
CA VAL A 343 14.90 26.80 -2.79
C VAL A 343 15.99 27.87 -2.72
N GLU A 344 17.16 27.57 -3.27
CA GLU A 344 18.31 28.47 -3.32
C GLU A 344 18.04 29.68 -4.24
N GLU A 345 17.45 29.47 -5.42
CA GLU A 345 17.08 30.57 -6.32
C GLU A 345 15.96 31.44 -5.74
N VAL A 346 14.97 30.84 -5.07
CA VAL A 346 13.95 31.59 -4.35
C VAL A 346 14.60 32.40 -3.22
N TYR A 347 15.50 31.78 -2.44
CA TYR A 347 16.23 32.46 -1.37
C TYR A 347 16.95 33.71 -1.87
N ASP A 348 17.72 33.60 -2.96
CA ASP A 348 18.49 34.72 -3.51
C ASP A 348 17.58 35.87 -3.97
N ARG A 349 16.40 35.56 -4.52
CA ARG A 349 15.39 36.57 -4.87
C ARG A 349 14.80 37.25 -3.64
N ILE A 350 14.59 36.51 -2.55
CA ILE A 350 13.90 37.04 -1.37
C ILE A 350 14.83 37.70 -0.34
N ALA A 351 16.12 37.33 -0.31
CA ALA A 351 17.09 37.82 0.67
C ALA A 351 17.43 39.32 0.52
N THR A 352 17.11 39.92 -0.63
CA THR A 352 17.40 41.34 -0.93
C THR A 352 16.54 42.35 -0.16
N ASP A 353 15.41 41.93 0.44
CA ASP A 353 14.53 42.81 1.23
C ASP A 353 14.20 42.23 2.62
N LEU A 354 15.22 42.20 3.47
CA LEU A 354 15.18 41.70 4.85
C LEU A 354 14.14 42.40 5.74
N ARG A 355 13.79 43.67 5.46
CA ARG A 355 12.88 44.46 6.32
C ARG A 355 11.42 44.17 6.04
N ARG A 356 11.01 43.96 4.78
CA ARG A 356 9.62 43.60 4.45
C ARG A 356 9.25 42.17 4.85
N ARG A 357 10.23 41.26 4.89
CA ARG A 357 9.98 39.81 4.93
C ARG A 357 10.01 39.17 6.31
N ARG A 358 10.41 39.88 7.38
CA ARG A 358 10.35 39.44 8.80
C ARG A 358 8.94 39.16 9.37
N ARG A 359 7.92 39.11 8.51
CA ARG A 359 6.51 39.03 8.89
C ARG A 359 5.72 38.06 8.02
N LEU A 360 6.39 37.26 7.20
CA LEU A 360 5.78 36.18 6.43
C LEU A 360 5.37 35.05 7.38
N ALA A 361 4.27 34.39 7.07
CA ALA A 361 3.70 33.32 7.89
C ALA A 361 4.05 31.97 7.28
N THR A 362 4.89 31.21 7.98
CA THR A 362 5.11 29.77 7.75
C THR A 362 4.08 28.99 8.57
N LEU A 363 4.09 27.66 8.54
CA LEU A 363 3.24 26.86 9.44
C LEU A 363 3.64 27.03 10.91
N GLY A 364 4.91 27.35 11.17
CA GLY A 364 5.42 27.65 12.50
C GLY A 364 4.87 28.97 13.06
N GLY A 365 4.49 29.91 12.19
CA GLY A 365 3.81 31.15 12.54
C GLY A 365 4.46 32.39 11.93
N LYS A 366 3.86 33.55 12.23
CA LYS A 366 4.32 34.83 11.66
C LYS A 366 5.71 35.19 12.17
N GLY A 367 6.68 35.28 11.26
CA GLY A 367 8.07 35.60 11.61
C GLY A 367 8.85 34.44 12.25
N ARG A 368 8.32 33.21 12.21
CA ARG A 368 8.94 32.00 12.74
C ARG A 368 9.07 30.97 11.63
N GLY A 369 9.98 30.01 11.78
CA GLY A 369 10.03 28.88 10.86
C GLY A 369 9.33 27.64 11.40
N ASP A 370 8.90 26.74 10.52
CA ASP A 370 8.39 25.40 10.86
C ASP A 370 9.47 24.31 10.84
N ILE A 371 10.63 24.55 10.24
CA ILE A 371 11.76 23.60 10.33
C ILE A 371 12.53 23.82 11.64
N LEU A 372 12.53 22.81 12.51
CA LEU A 372 13.23 22.81 13.80
C LEU A 372 14.58 22.08 13.72
N GLY A 373 15.62 22.68 14.30
CA GLY A 373 16.97 22.09 14.37
C GLY A 373 17.15 21.05 15.50
N GLU A 374 16.42 21.20 16.61
CA GLU A 374 16.49 20.30 17.77
C GLU A 374 15.12 19.71 18.10
N PRO A 375 15.04 18.45 18.59
CA PRO A 375 13.81 17.87 19.12
C PRO A 375 13.26 18.71 20.28
N LEU A 376 11.94 18.80 20.37
CA LEU A 376 11.27 19.42 21.50
C LEU A 376 11.12 18.41 22.65
N PRO A 377 11.45 18.77 23.91
CA PRO A 377 11.31 17.85 25.04
C PRO A 377 9.83 17.57 25.36
N HIS A 378 9.46 16.28 25.40
CA HIS A 378 8.14 15.80 25.81
C HIS A 378 8.23 14.39 26.43
N PRO A 379 7.22 13.88 27.16
CA PRO A 379 7.32 12.62 27.93
C PRO A 379 7.70 11.35 27.14
N HIS A 380 7.57 11.40 25.80
CA HIS A 380 7.88 10.30 24.89
C HIS A 380 9.04 10.63 23.94
N SER A 381 9.79 11.69 24.20
CA SER A 381 10.90 12.13 23.36
C SER A 381 11.96 11.01 23.28
N ARG A 382 12.29 10.60 22.06
CA ARG A 382 13.23 9.49 21.81
C ARG A 382 14.68 9.99 21.68
N PRO A 383 15.68 9.12 21.86
CA PRO A 383 17.06 9.45 21.57
C PRO A 383 17.24 9.79 20.08
N TYR A 384 18.17 10.71 19.81
CA TYR A 384 18.61 11.17 18.50
C TYR A 384 18.72 10.05 17.46
N ALA A 385 18.19 10.28 16.25
CA ALA A 385 18.45 9.44 15.09
C ALA A 385 19.44 10.15 14.15
N ASP A 386 20.50 9.45 13.73
CA ASP A 386 21.31 9.91 12.61
C ASP A 386 20.60 9.63 11.27
N LEU A 387 21.16 10.17 10.19
CA LEU A 387 20.60 10.08 8.83
C LEU A 387 20.31 8.64 8.41
N ASP A 388 21.24 7.74 8.71
CA ASP A 388 21.11 6.33 8.38
C ASP A 388 20.01 5.69 9.21
N GLU A 389 19.87 6.05 10.49
CA GLU A 389 18.81 5.56 11.36
C GLU A 389 17.42 6.09 10.98
N PHE A 390 17.29 7.32 10.48
CA PHE A 390 16.02 7.86 9.98
C PHE A 390 15.52 7.08 8.74
N TYR A 391 16.37 6.92 7.72
CA TYR A 391 16.02 6.12 6.54
C TYR A 391 15.93 4.63 6.87
N ARG A 392 16.80 4.11 7.73
CA ARG A 392 16.73 2.73 8.21
C ARG A 392 15.44 2.50 8.95
N ARG A 393 14.92 3.39 9.79
CA ARG A 393 13.59 3.22 10.42
C ARG A 393 12.47 3.16 9.39
N GLY A 394 12.47 4.08 8.43
CA GLY A 394 11.53 4.04 7.30
C GLY A 394 11.61 2.73 6.50
N LEU A 395 12.82 2.22 6.26
CA LEU A 395 13.08 1.00 5.49
C LEU A 395 12.98 -0.30 6.32
N VAL A 396 13.22 -0.26 7.63
CA VAL A 396 13.17 -1.39 8.59
C VAL A 396 11.74 -1.58 9.08
N GLN A 397 10.92 -0.55 9.23
CA GLN A 397 9.48 -0.77 9.42
C GLN A 397 8.82 -1.37 8.17
N VAL A 398 9.32 -1.04 6.98
CA VAL A 398 8.90 -1.68 5.73
C VAL A 398 9.56 -3.07 5.55
N GLY A 399 10.81 -3.26 6.01
CA GLY A 399 11.65 -4.45 5.78
C GLY A 399 11.67 -5.52 6.89
N VAL A 400 11.35 -5.21 8.14
CA VAL A 400 11.23 -6.19 9.24
C VAL A 400 10.02 -7.10 9.05
N ARG A 401 9.04 -6.67 8.24
CA ARG A 401 8.00 -7.56 7.71
C ARG A 401 8.54 -8.62 6.74
N ALA A 402 9.68 -8.39 6.09
CA ALA A 402 10.34 -9.37 5.22
C ALA A 402 11.27 -10.32 5.99
N ALA A 403 11.92 -9.88 7.07
CA ALA A 403 12.96 -10.66 7.75
C ALA A 403 12.50 -11.49 8.96
N VAL A 404 11.41 -11.14 9.65
CA VAL A 404 10.99 -11.86 10.89
C VAL A 404 10.28 -13.21 10.61
N ARG A 405 10.23 -13.68 9.35
CA ARG A 405 9.72 -15.02 9.02
C ARG A 405 10.76 -16.02 8.52
N VAL A 406 12.04 -15.66 8.46
CA VAL A 406 13.11 -16.61 8.13
C VAL A 406 14.19 -16.50 9.20
N GLY A 407 14.08 -17.38 10.20
CA GLY A 407 15.16 -17.58 11.16
C GLY A 407 16.37 -18.18 10.44
N GLN A 408 17.32 -17.34 10.06
CA GLN A 408 18.69 -17.75 9.81
C GLN A 408 19.64 -16.87 10.59
N ARG A 409 20.41 -17.51 11.46
CA ARG A 409 21.49 -16.93 12.25
C ARG A 409 22.56 -16.41 11.29
N LEU A 410 22.91 -15.13 11.41
CA LEU A 410 24.13 -14.59 10.81
C LEU A 410 25.35 -15.23 11.50
N PRO A 411 26.37 -15.71 10.78
CA PRO A 411 27.63 -16.16 11.36
C PRO A 411 28.48 -14.95 11.80
N PRO A 412 29.40 -15.12 12.78
CA PRO A 412 30.20 -14.04 13.31
C PRO A 412 31.25 -13.60 12.29
N VAL A 413 31.43 -12.28 12.19
CA VAL A 413 32.49 -11.65 11.41
C VAL A 413 33.79 -11.67 12.24
N THR A 414 34.84 -12.28 11.69
CA THR A 414 36.24 -12.05 12.11
C THR A 414 36.86 -10.95 11.30
#